data_AF-A0A534NN87-F1
#
_entry.id   AF-A0A534NN87-F1
#
_cell.length_a   1.000
_cell.length_b   1.000
_cell.length_c   1.000
_cell.angle_alpha   90.00
_cell.angle_beta   90.00
_cell.angle_gamma   90.00
#
_symmetry.space_group_name_H-M   'P 1'
#
loop_
_entity.id
_entity.type
_entity.pdbx_description
1 polymer ?
#
loop_
_entity_poly.entity_id
_entity_poly.type
_entity_poly.pdbx_seq_one_letter_code
_entity_poly.pdbx_strand_id
1 'polypeptide(L)'
;MKRIEIQTEDGTCPAHVFGTEGLPRVLFYMDGPGIRPALFEMAERIAAAGYRVLLPDLFYRSGPYAPMDPKVVFADPAKRAELFSRYMS
;
A
#
# COMPACT_ATOMS: atom_id res chain seq x y z
N MET A 1 6.09 4.83 -12.57
CA MET A 1 5.93 3.77 -11.56
C MET A 1 6.44 2.43 -12.10
N LYS A 2 7.11 1.61 -11.27
CA LYS A 2 7.46 0.21 -11.59
C LYS A 2 6.91 -0.72 -10.52
N ARG A 3 6.22 -1.79 -10.90
CA ARG A 3 5.83 -2.88 -9.98
C ARG A 3 7.00 -3.85 -9.79
N ILE A 4 7.22 -4.28 -8.56
CA ILE A 4 8.22 -5.28 -8.18
C ILE A 4 7.60 -6.29 -7.21
N GLU A 5 8.32 -7.38 -7.01
CA GLU A 5 8.00 -8.43 -6.04
C GLU A 5 9.15 -8.56 -5.06
N ILE A 6 8.83 -8.52 -3.76
CA ILE A 6 9.79 -8.63 -2.66
C ILE A 6 9.58 -9.98 -2.00
N GLN A 7 10.63 -10.81 -1.98
CA GLN A 7 10.58 -12.08 -1.25
C GLN A 7 10.67 -11.81 0.25
N THR A 8 9.72 -12.34 1.02
CA THR A 8 9.69 -12.30 2.49
C THR A 8 9.52 -13.73 3.02
N GLU A 9 9.68 -13.90 4.34
CA GLU A 9 9.48 -15.21 4.99
C GLU A 9 8.05 -15.74 4.85
N ASP A 10 7.06 -14.84 4.75
CA ASP A 10 5.63 -15.19 4.65
C ASP A 10 5.12 -15.23 3.19
N GLY A 11 6.02 -15.09 2.22
CA GLY A 11 5.71 -15.17 0.79
C GLY A 11 6.18 -13.97 -0.02
N THR A 12 5.61 -13.80 -1.21
CA THR A 12 6.01 -12.73 -2.13
C THR A 12 5.12 -11.49 -1.91
N CYS A 13 5.72 -10.40 -1.44
CA CYS A 13 5.07 -9.12 -1.21
C CYS A 13 5.13 -8.25 -2.48
N PRO A 14 3.99 -7.93 -3.13
CA PRO A 14 3.95 -6.98 -4.22
C PRO A 14 4.28 -5.57 -3.73
N ALA A 15 5.07 -4.82 -4.49
CA ALA A 15 5.37 -3.42 -4.17
C ALA A 15 5.46 -2.56 -5.43
N HIS A 16 5.31 -1.25 -5.25
CA HIS A 16 5.40 -0.25 -6.31
C HIS A 16 6.53 0.72 -6.01
N VAL A 17 7.34 1.02 -7.02
CA VAL A 17 8.49 1.91 -6.90
C VAL A 17 8.32 3.14 -7.79
N PHE A 18 8.64 4.31 -7.23
CA PHE A 18 8.50 5.62 -7.87
C PHE A 18 9.80 6.41 -7.83
N GLY A 19 9.98 7.36 -8.75
CA GLY A 19 11.20 8.18 -8.86
C GLY A 19 12.37 7.47 -9.56
N THR A 20 13.55 8.10 -9.53
CA THR A 20 14.81 7.56 -10.04
C THR A 20 15.58 6.83 -8.95
N GLU A 21 16.56 6.00 -9.33
CA GLU A 21 17.49 5.40 -8.35
C GLU A 21 18.31 6.49 -7.65
N GLY A 22 18.55 6.31 -6.34
CA GLY A 22 19.34 7.24 -5.55
C GLY A 22 18.89 7.34 -4.10
N LEU A 23 19.39 8.37 -3.42
CA LEU A 23 18.98 8.82 -2.10
C LEU A 23 18.49 10.27 -2.19
N PRO A 24 17.56 10.70 -1.32
CA PRO A 24 16.93 9.94 -0.22
C PRO A 24 15.86 8.92 -0.67
N ARG A 25 15.68 7.87 0.14
CA ARG A 25 14.66 6.82 -0.07
C ARG A 25 13.55 6.91 0.97
N VAL A 26 12.31 6.67 0.55
CA VAL A 26 11.11 6.68 1.39
C VAL A 26 10.41 5.32 1.29
N LEU A 27 10.16 4.71 2.45
CA LEU A 27 9.24 3.60 2.58
C LEU A 27 7.87 4.15 2.94
N PHE A 28 6.92 4.05 2.02
CA PHE A 28 5.58 4.59 2.16
C PHE A 28 4.58 3.46 2.39
N TYR A 29 4.01 3.38 3.59
CA TYR A 29 3.01 2.38 3.91
C TYR A 29 1.60 2.82 3.55
N MET A 30 0.80 1.86 3.10
CA MET A 30 -0.64 2.07 2.95
C MET A 30 -1.33 2.25 4.30
N ASP A 31 -2.47 2.91 4.28
CA ASP A 31 -3.41 2.98 5.40
C ASP A 31 -4.41 1.80 5.34
N GLY A 32 -5.36 1.79 6.28
CA GLY A 32 -6.30 0.67 6.49
C GLY A 32 -7.02 0.15 5.23
N PRO A 33 -7.58 1.01 4.34
CA PRO A 33 -8.31 0.55 3.16
C PRO A 33 -7.46 -0.14 2.07
N GLY A 34 -6.15 -0.29 2.28
CA GLY A 34 -5.25 -0.94 1.34
C GLY A 34 -4.83 -0.07 0.15
N ILE A 35 -4.10 -0.68 -0.80
CA ILE A 35 -3.57 0.04 -1.97
C ILE A 35 -4.72 0.49 -2.88
N ARG A 36 -4.71 1.78 -3.23
CA ARG A 36 -5.69 2.44 -4.12
C ARG A 36 -5.02 3.57 -4.91
N PRO A 37 -5.65 4.10 -6.00
CA PRO A 37 -5.06 5.15 -6.84
C PRO A 37 -4.50 6.35 -6.07
N ALA A 38 -5.18 6.78 -5.00
CA ALA A 38 -4.72 7.89 -4.17
C ALA A 38 -3.32 7.67 -3.57
N LEU A 39 -2.96 6.43 -3.19
CA LEU A 39 -1.62 6.13 -2.66
C LEU A 39 -0.56 6.20 -3.77
N PHE A 40 -0.91 5.85 -5.01
CA PHE A 40 -0.01 6.04 -6.15
C PHE A 40 0.23 7.52 -6.45
N GLU A 41 -0.83 8.33 -6.45
CA GLU A 41 -0.71 9.79 -6.62
C GLU A 41 0.14 10.42 -5.52
N MET A 42 -0.03 9.99 -4.27
CA MET A 42 0.80 10.45 -3.14
C MET A 42 2.26 10.02 -3.32
N ALA A 43 2.52 8.76 -3.70
CA ALA A 43 3.87 8.27 -3.93
C ALA A 43 4.55 8.99 -5.10
N GLU A 44 3.81 9.32 -6.17
CA GLU A 44 4.29 10.13 -7.29
C GLU A 44 4.63 11.54 -6.87
N ARG A 45 3.81 12.19 -6.04
CA ARG A 45 4.11 13.52 -5.49
C ARG A 45 5.37 13.53 -4.64
N ILE A 46 5.57 12.51 -3.80
CA ILE A 46 6.80 12.36 -3.00
C ILE A 46 8.00 12.14 -3.93
N ALA A 47 7.85 11.31 -4.96
CA ALA A 47 8.92 11.06 -5.92
C ALA A 47 9.29 12.31 -6.74
N ALA A 48 8.29 13.12 -7.14
CA ALA A 48 8.50 14.40 -7.82
C ALA A 48 9.25 15.43 -6.96
N ALA A 49 9.21 15.27 -5.63
CA ALA A 49 10.01 16.08 -4.70
C ALA A 49 11.48 15.60 -4.57
N GLY A 50 11.93 14.64 -5.38
CA GLY A 50 13.33 14.18 -5.44
C GLY A 50 13.63 12.91 -4.63
N TYR A 51 12.60 12.19 -4.17
CA TYR A 51 12.75 10.97 -3.39
C TYR A 51 12.60 9.70 -4.25
N ARG A 52 13.27 8.62 -3.85
CA ARG A 52 12.99 7.27 -4.34
C ARG A 52 11.99 6.59 -3.41
N VAL A 53 10.79 6.29 -3.88
CA VAL A 53 9.69 5.82 -3.02
C VAL A 53 9.37 4.35 -3.27
N LEU A 54 9.20 3.58 -2.20
CA LEU A 54 8.72 2.20 -2.20
C LEU A 54 7.38 2.11 -1.46
N LEU A 55 6.35 1.58 -2.12
CA LEU A 55 5.02 1.34 -1.56
C LEU A 55 4.73 -0.18 -1.58
N PRO A 56 4.98 -0.91 -0.48
CA PRO A 56 4.64 -2.33 -0.37
C PRO A 56 3.15 -2.54 -0.06
N ASP A 57 2.60 -3.66 -0.53
CA ASP A 57 1.27 -4.12 -0.13
C ASP A 57 1.37 -4.85 1.20
N LEU A 58 0.84 -4.26 2.28
CA LEU A 58 0.89 -4.85 3.62
C LEU A 58 -0.12 -5.99 3.81
N PHE A 59 -1.11 -6.14 2.93
CA PHE A 59 -2.12 -7.20 3.00
C PHE A 59 -1.76 -8.43 2.17
N TYR A 60 -0.54 -8.52 1.61
CA TYR A 60 -0.08 -9.65 0.82
C TYR A 60 -0.23 -11.01 1.53
N ARG A 61 -0.15 -11.04 2.87
CA ARG A 61 -0.32 -12.26 3.69
C ARG A 61 -1.78 -12.72 3.80
N SER A 62 -2.74 -11.83 3.58
CA SER A 62 -4.18 -12.12 3.67
C SER A 62 -4.79 -12.57 2.33
N GLY A 63 -3.94 -12.83 1.33
CA GLY A 63 -4.35 -13.21 -0.01
C GLY A 63 -4.96 -12.06 -0.83
N PRO A 64 -5.48 -12.35 -2.03
CA PRO A 64 -6.11 -11.34 -2.88
C PRO A 64 -7.29 -10.64 -2.19
N TYR A 65 -7.33 -9.31 -2.30
CA TYR A 65 -8.42 -8.49 -1.79
C TYR A 65 -8.98 -7.57 -2.89
N ALA A 66 -10.27 -7.27 -2.80
CA ALA A 66 -10.90 -6.30 -3.69
C ALA A 66 -10.56 -4.87 -3.21
N PRO A 67 -10.45 -3.90 -4.14
CA PRO A 67 -10.32 -2.49 -3.77
C PRO A 67 -11.43 -2.06 -2.82
N MET A 68 -11.07 -1.42 -1.71
CA MET A 68 -12.02 -0.94 -0.71
C MET A 68 -12.32 0.54 -0.96
N ASP A 69 -13.57 0.95 -0.81
CA ASP A 69 -13.94 2.37 -0.80
C ASP A 69 -13.74 2.94 0.61
N PRO A 70 -12.79 3.88 0.81
CA PRO A 70 -12.55 4.48 2.11
C PRO A 70 -13.81 5.13 2.70
N LYS A 71 -14.69 5.73 1.89
CA LYS A 71 -15.91 6.38 2.38
C LYS A 71 -16.86 5.37 3.00
N VAL A 72 -17.01 4.20 2.36
CA VAL A 72 -17.84 3.10 2.87
C VAL A 72 -17.21 2.50 4.11
N VAL A 73 -15.92 2.19 4.06
CA VAL A 73 -15.19 1.62 5.20
C VAL A 73 -15.29 2.53 6.41
N PHE A 74 -15.05 3.84 6.27
CA PHE A 74 -15.07 4.74 7.43
C PHE A 74 -16.48 5.08 7.93
N ALA A 75 -17.49 5.06 7.07
CA ALA A 75 -18.87 5.33 7.45
C ALA A 75 -19.55 4.17 8.20
N ASP A 76 -19.17 2.92 7.91
CA ASP A 76 -19.82 1.72 8.46
C ASP A 76 -18.94 1.04 9.53
N PRO A 77 -19.34 1.06 10.82
CA PRO A 77 -18.63 0.34 11.89
C PRO A 77 -18.43 -1.15 11.63
N ALA A 78 -19.39 -1.84 10.99
CA ALA A 78 -19.29 -3.26 10.70
C ALA A 78 -18.21 -3.52 9.64
N LYS A 79 -18.12 -2.67 8.61
CA LYS A 79 -17.05 -2.75 7.60
C LYS A 79 -15.68 -2.46 8.17
N ARG A 80 -15.57 -1.55 9.14
CA ARG A 80 -14.31 -1.36 9.90
C ARG A 80 -13.94 -2.60 10.67
N ALA A 81 -14.87 -3.18 11.42
CA ALA A 81 -14.62 -4.39 12.19
C ALA A 81 -14.17 -5.56 11.29
N GLU A 82 -14.80 -5.73 10.14
CA GLU A 82 -14.40 -6.72 9.12
C GLU A 82 -12.95 -6.50 8.65
N LEU A 83 -12.58 -5.25 8.35
CA LEU A 83 -11.23 -4.88 7.93
C LEU A 83 -10.19 -5.20 9.02
N PHE A 84 -10.46 -4.79 10.27
CA PHE A 84 -9.58 -5.10 11.41
C PHE A 84 -9.42 -6.60 11.61
N SER A 85 -10.52 -7.35 11.61
CA SER A 85 -10.49 -8.80 11.83
C SER A 85 -9.75 -9.57 10.73
N ARG A 86 -9.72 -9.05 9.50
CA ARG A 86 -9.12 -9.75 8.36
C ARG A 86 -7.65 -9.41 8.14
N TYR A 87 -7.24 -8.18 8.46
CA TYR A 87 -5.94 -7.66 8.06
C TYR A 87 -5.08 -7.12 9.21
N MET A 88 -5.64 -6.97 10.41
CA MET A 88 -4.95 -6.38 11.56
C MET A 88 -5.01 -7.28 12.81
N SER A 89 -5.15 -8.60 12.61
CA SER A 89 -5.15 -9.62 13.66
C SER A 89 -3.85 -10.40 13.72
#